data_AF-A0A7R9VZ65-F1
#
_entry.id   AF-A0A7R9VZ65-F1
#
_cell.length_a   1.000
_cell.length_b   1.000
_cell.length_c   1.000
_cell.angle_alpha   90.00
_cell.angle_beta   90.00
_cell.angle_gamma   90.00
#
_symmetry.space_group_name_H-M   'P 1'
#
loop_
_entity.id
_entity.type
_entity.pdbx_description
1 polymer ?
#
loop_
_entity_poly.entity_id
_entity_poly.type
_entity_poly.pdbx_seq_one_letter_code
_entity_poly.pdbx_strand_id
1 'polypeptide(L)'
;TVWRVSDDEGLLFAVKEGGHVDEWDESEGRWMPIPFIGADPGWRGRCGAGCAVVDGKLYVAGRFTANDRARGFFSFKAYDPSSLAWTNLPPMNVPRSLKAASLRDELFVFETDEYGSRTPFVAQIGVFNPKRQSWRNMASWSLSKPTRCDAVAA
;
A
#
# COMPACT_ATOMS: atom_id res chain seq x y z
N THR A 1 -9.85 9.82 5.66
CA THR A 1 -9.14 8.97 6.65
C THR A 1 -7.63 9.06 6.47
N VAL A 2 -6.84 8.92 7.53
CA VAL A 2 -5.36 8.91 7.48
C VAL A 2 -4.83 7.58 8.00
N TRP A 3 -3.92 6.97 7.25
CA TRP A 3 -3.21 5.75 7.64
C TRP A 3 -1.79 6.13 8.01
N ARG A 4 -1.32 5.72 9.17
CA ARG A 4 0.09 5.90 9.58
C ARG A 4 0.83 4.58 9.39
N VAL A 5 1.98 4.65 8.75
CA VAL A 5 2.85 3.48 8.51
C VAL A 5 4.27 3.85 8.86
N SER A 6 4.98 2.92 9.49
CA SER A 6 6.39 3.07 9.84
C SER A 6 7.16 1.78 9.60
N ASP A 7 8.48 1.89 9.57
CA ASP A 7 9.38 0.76 9.73
C ASP A 7 10.00 0.75 11.15
N ASP A 8 10.86 -0.24 11.38
CA ASP A 8 11.57 -0.43 12.64
C ASP A 8 12.69 0.62 12.84
N GLU A 9 13.04 1.37 11.80
CA GLU A 9 14.07 2.41 11.82
C GLU A 9 13.51 3.80 12.16
N GLY A 10 12.20 3.90 12.41
CA GLY A 10 11.54 5.13 12.87
C GLY A 10 11.03 6.02 11.74
N LEU A 11 11.15 5.59 10.48
CA LEU A 11 10.59 6.32 9.35
C LEU A 11 9.06 6.26 9.42
N LEU A 12 8.39 7.41 9.35
CA LEU A 12 6.95 7.50 9.57
C LEU A 12 6.27 8.30 8.46
N PHE A 13 5.27 7.68 7.83
CA PHE A 13 4.42 8.31 6.81
C PHE A 13 2.96 8.39 7.24
N ALA A 14 2.30 9.45 6.83
CA ALA A 14 0.86 9.63 6.91
C ALA A 14 0.27 9.60 5.49
N VAL A 15 -0.36 8.49 5.12
CA VAL A 15 -1.04 8.33 3.84
C VAL A 15 -2.51 8.73 3.99
N LYS A 16 -2.90 9.78 3.29
CA LYS A 16 -4.23 10.36 3.37
C LYS A 16 -5.13 9.85 2.26
N GLU A 17 -6.42 9.86 2.54
CA GLU A 17 -7.41 9.77 1.48
C GLU A 17 -7.13 10.86 0.46
N GLY A 18 -7.16 10.46 -0.80
CA GLY A 18 -6.84 11.39 -1.86
C GLY A 18 -5.35 11.38 -2.26
N GLY A 19 -4.56 10.35 -1.92
CA GLY A 19 -3.20 10.16 -2.47
C GLY A 19 -2.15 11.17 -2.00
N HIS A 20 -2.53 12.02 -1.06
CA HIS A 20 -1.60 12.90 -0.37
C HIS A 20 -0.87 12.09 0.68
N VAL A 21 0.43 12.31 0.78
CA VAL A 21 1.27 11.65 1.76
C VAL A 21 2.13 12.72 2.42
N ASP A 22 2.29 12.59 3.74
CA ASP A 22 3.30 13.34 4.48
C ASP A 22 4.31 12.37 5.09
N GLU A 23 5.54 12.84 5.25
CA GLU A 23 6.63 12.17 5.96
C GLU A 23 6.90 12.94 7.26
N TRP A 24 7.19 12.24 8.36
CA TRP A 24 7.57 12.88 9.61
C TRP A 24 9.05 13.25 9.57
N ASP A 25 9.35 14.55 9.69
CA ASP A 25 10.70 15.04 9.88
C ASP A 25 10.99 15.10 11.39
N GLU A 26 11.87 14.20 11.86
CA GLU A 26 12.26 14.14 13.27
C GLU A 26 13.09 15.37 13.69
N SER A 27 13.89 15.94 12.79
CA SER A 27 14.76 17.07 13.08
C SER A 27 13.96 18.37 13.27
N GLU A 28 12.87 18.52 12.51
CA GLU A 28 11.97 19.66 12.58
C GLU A 28 10.74 19.42 13.48
N GLY A 29 10.50 18.17 13.88
CA GLY A 29 9.35 17.78 14.70
C GLY A 29 8.00 18.05 14.01
N ARG A 30 7.93 17.90 12.69
CA ARG A 30 6.72 18.21 11.91
C ARG A 30 6.52 17.27 10.73
N TRP A 31 5.28 17.21 10.25
CA TRP A 31 4.92 16.52 9.02
C TRP A 31 5.28 17.37 7.80
N MET A 32 6.04 16.80 6.88
CA MET A 32 6.46 17.40 5.62
C MET A 32 5.69 16.77 4.46
N PRO A 33 5.06 17.57 3.58
CA PRO A 33 4.33 17.02 2.44
C PRO A 33 5.32 16.40 1.44
N ILE A 34 5.03 15.18 0.98
CA ILE A 34 5.81 14.57 -0.12
C ILE A 34 5.09 14.77 -1.46
N PRO A 35 5.80 14.62 -2.60
CA PRO A 35 5.18 14.75 -3.91
C PRO A 35 3.94 13.88 -4.07
N PHE A 36 2.95 14.38 -4.78
CA PHE A 36 1.70 13.66 -5.00
C PHE A 36 1.95 12.33 -5.72
N ILE A 37 1.34 11.24 -5.24
CA ILE A 37 1.54 9.89 -5.81
C ILE A 37 0.96 9.77 -7.23
N GLY A 38 -0.04 10.58 -7.58
CA GLY A 38 -0.63 10.61 -8.93
C GLY A 38 0.12 11.57 -9.85
N ALA A 39 0.08 11.30 -11.15
CA ALA A 39 0.59 12.24 -12.17
C ALA A 39 -0.49 13.23 -12.66
N ASP A 40 -1.73 13.11 -12.18
CA ASP A 40 -2.88 13.84 -12.69
C ASP A 40 -3.42 14.85 -11.65
N PRO A 41 -3.31 16.16 -11.92
CA PRO A 41 -3.87 17.23 -11.08
C PRO A 41 -5.40 17.16 -10.92
N GLY A 42 -6.10 16.46 -11.82
CA GLY A 42 -7.55 16.27 -11.80
C GLY A 42 -8.01 15.03 -11.02
N TRP A 43 -7.10 14.29 -10.40
CA TRP A 43 -7.42 13.07 -9.70
C TRP A 43 -8.34 13.35 -8.50
N ARG A 44 -9.58 12.84 -8.57
CA ARG A 44 -10.62 12.89 -7.50
C ARG A 44 -10.90 11.49 -6.93
N GLY A 45 -9.97 10.56 -7.12
CA GLY A 45 -10.12 9.17 -6.72
C GLY A 45 -10.06 9.02 -5.20
N ARG A 46 -10.71 7.98 -4.66
CA ARG A 46 -10.40 7.52 -3.30
C ARG A 46 -9.17 6.63 -3.40
N CYS A 47 -8.07 7.02 -2.73
CA CYS A 47 -6.97 6.09 -2.45
C CYS A 47 -7.46 5.09 -1.39
N GLY A 48 -8.13 4.04 -1.83
CA GLY A 48 -8.14 2.79 -1.10
C GLY A 48 -6.84 2.07 -1.45
N ALA A 49 -5.74 2.45 -0.81
CA ALA A 49 -4.44 1.88 -1.11
C ALA A 49 -3.87 1.24 0.16
N GLY A 50 -3.47 -0.02 0.06
CA GLY A 50 -2.61 -0.62 1.06
C GLY A 50 -1.24 0.06 1.02
N CYS A 51 -0.66 0.36 2.17
CA CYS A 51 0.69 0.92 2.24
C CYS A 51 1.48 0.26 3.36
N ALA A 52 2.79 0.19 3.19
CA ALA A 52 3.72 -0.20 4.23
C ALA A 52 5.11 0.36 3.92
N VAL A 53 5.96 0.44 4.94
CA VAL A 53 7.36 0.83 4.80
C VAL A 53 8.21 -0.44 4.83
N VAL A 54 9.13 -0.55 3.88
CA VAL A 54 10.12 -1.64 3.82
C VAL A 54 11.45 -1.03 3.41
N ASP A 55 12.52 -1.30 4.18
CA ASP A 55 13.88 -0.91 3.81
C ASP A 55 13.98 0.61 3.49
N GLY A 56 13.42 1.44 4.37
CA GLY A 56 13.43 2.90 4.25
C GLY A 56 12.56 3.49 3.13
N LYS A 57 11.73 2.68 2.46
CA LYS A 57 10.88 3.14 1.34
C LYS A 57 9.41 2.89 1.62
N LEU A 58 8.58 3.87 1.26
CA LEU A 58 7.14 3.75 1.34
C LEU A 58 6.60 3.05 0.09
N TYR A 59 5.95 1.91 0.26
CA TYR A 59 5.25 1.21 -0.81
C TYR A 59 3.75 1.47 -0.74
N VAL A 60 3.14 1.76 -1.87
CA VAL A 60 1.71 2.01 -1.99
C VAL A 60 1.12 1.14 -3.10
N ALA A 61 0.18 0.30 -2.70
CA ALA A 61 -0.53 -0.69 -3.48
C ALA A 61 -1.97 -0.25 -3.72
N GLY A 62 -2.40 -0.15 -4.98
CA GLY A 62 -3.79 0.08 -5.33
C GLY A 62 -4.04 1.35 -6.12
N ARG A 63 -5.21 1.96 -5.91
CA ARG A 63 -5.90 2.75 -6.94
C ARG A 63 -5.51 4.23 -6.97
N PHE A 64 -4.36 4.54 -7.55
CA PHE A 64 -3.87 5.92 -7.77
C PHE A 64 -3.85 6.37 -9.24
N THR A 65 -4.45 5.60 -10.16
CA THR A 65 -4.55 5.97 -11.59
C THR A 65 -5.99 6.41 -11.91
N ALA A 66 -6.18 7.65 -12.42
CA ALA A 66 -7.50 8.26 -12.62
C ALA A 66 -8.32 7.63 -13.76
N ASN A 67 -7.65 7.30 -14.87
CA ASN A 67 -8.33 7.09 -16.16
C ASN A 67 -8.68 5.63 -16.49
N ASP A 68 -8.15 4.66 -15.73
CA ASP A 68 -8.47 3.25 -15.91
C ASP A 68 -8.71 2.61 -14.55
N ARG A 69 -9.99 2.48 -14.18
CA ARG A 69 -10.39 1.87 -12.92
C ARG A 69 -9.88 0.43 -12.80
N ALA A 70 -9.85 -0.32 -13.91
CA ALA A 70 -9.44 -1.71 -13.91
C ALA A 70 -7.91 -1.83 -13.72
N ARG A 71 -7.11 -1.06 -14.46
CA ARG A 71 -5.64 -1.04 -14.28
C ARG A 71 -5.20 -0.38 -12.97
N GLY A 72 -5.99 0.57 -12.46
CA GLY A 72 -5.77 1.22 -11.18
C GLY A 72 -5.69 0.23 -10.02
N PHE A 73 -6.45 -0.87 -10.06
CA PHE A 73 -6.42 -1.88 -9.00
C PHE A 73 -5.15 -2.71 -8.93
N PHE A 74 -4.30 -2.67 -9.96
CA PHE A 74 -3.01 -3.38 -9.99
C PHE A 74 -1.82 -2.42 -9.89
N SER A 75 -2.07 -1.12 -9.78
CA SER A 75 -1.00 -0.13 -9.75
C SER A 75 -0.22 -0.25 -8.44
N PHE A 76 1.11 -0.16 -8.56
CA PHE A 76 2.03 -0.27 -7.44
C PHE A 76 3.20 0.71 -7.60
N LYS A 77 3.49 1.45 -6.54
CA LYS A 77 4.53 2.48 -6.53
C LYS A 77 5.32 2.43 -5.22
N ALA A 78 6.57 2.87 -5.29
CA ALA A 78 7.38 3.17 -4.10
C ALA A 78 7.84 4.62 -4.12
N TYR A 79 7.87 5.25 -2.95
CA TYR A 79 8.55 6.51 -2.69
C TYR A 79 9.86 6.23 -1.97
N ASP A 80 10.93 6.83 -2.48
CA ASP A 80 12.26 6.75 -1.91
C ASP A 80 12.68 8.13 -1.38
N PRO A 81 12.72 8.33 -0.05
CA PRO A 81 13.09 9.60 0.57
C PRO A 81 14.47 10.11 0.14
N SER A 82 15.41 9.22 -0.19
CA SER A 82 16.76 9.62 -0.63
C SER A 82 16.76 10.33 -1.98
N SER A 83 15.78 9.99 -2.83
CA SER A 83 15.62 10.56 -4.18
C SER A 83 14.45 11.54 -4.29
N LEU A 84 13.63 11.63 -3.24
CA LEU A 84 12.39 12.41 -3.19
C LEU A 84 11.45 12.11 -4.37
N ALA A 85 11.43 10.85 -4.82
CA ALA A 85 10.74 10.47 -6.05
C ALA A 85 9.90 9.20 -5.90
N TRP A 86 8.78 9.18 -6.64
CA TRP A 86 7.95 8.00 -6.83
C TRP A 86 8.44 7.19 -8.03
N THR A 87 8.56 5.88 -7.85
CA THR A 87 8.89 4.92 -8.91
C THR A 87 7.71 3.98 -9.16
N ASN A 88 7.35 3.78 -10.44
CA ASN A 88 6.41 2.74 -10.83
C ASN A 88 7.07 1.37 -10.69
N LEU A 89 6.39 0.45 -10.03
CA LEU A 89 6.87 -0.91 -9.80
C LEU A 89 6.06 -1.91 -10.64
N PRO A 90 6.54 -3.16 -10.76
CA PRO A 90 5.77 -4.22 -11.41
C PRO A 90 4.36 -4.32 -10.83
N PRO A 91 3.33 -4.44 -11.69
CA PRO A 91 1.94 -4.43 -11.24
C PRO A 91 1.67 -5.57 -10.27
N MET A 92 0.77 -5.33 -9.32
CA MET A 92 0.37 -6.34 -8.33
C MET A 92 -0.19 -7.57 -9.02
N ASN A 93 0.04 -8.75 -8.42
CA ASN A 93 -0.52 -10.02 -8.88
C ASN A 93 -1.84 -10.39 -8.17
N VAL A 94 -2.28 -9.57 -7.21
CA VAL A 94 -3.56 -9.69 -6.53
C VAL A 94 -4.51 -8.57 -6.96
N PRO A 95 -5.75 -8.90 -7.36
CA PRO A 95 -6.69 -7.90 -7.85
C PRO A 95 -7.35 -7.18 -6.68
N ARG A 96 -7.16 -5.86 -6.57
CA ARG A 96 -7.74 -5.01 -5.51
C ARG A 96 -7.04 -5.23 -4.17
N SER A 97 -6.48 -4.17 -3.58
CA SER A 97 -5.95 -4.24 -2.22
C SER A 97 -6.14 -2.92 -1.48
N LEU A 98 -6.59 -3.04 -0.24
CA LEU A 98 -6.74 -1.91 0.70
C LEU A 98 -5.84 -2.03 1.93
N LYS A 99 -5.10 -3.14 2.06
CA LYS A 99 -4.30 -3.47 3.23
C LYS A 99 -2.96 -4.03 2.80
N ALA A 100 -1.89 -3.48 3.36
CA ALA A 100 -0.55 -3.99 3.19
C ALA A 100 0.17 -3.99 4.54
N ALA A 101 1.18 -4.85 4.66
CA ALA A 101 2.06 -4.95 5.81
C ALA A 101 3.46 -5.34 5.33
N SER A 102 4.48 -4.98 6.10
CA SER A 102 5.86 -5.42 5.87
C SER A 102 6.22 -6.54 6.85
N LEU A 103 7.04 -7.49 6.39
CA LEU A 103 7.63 -8.52 7.24
C LEU A 103 8.88 -9.08 6.55
N ARG A 104 10.02 -9.08 7.25
CA ARG A 104 11.30 -9.66 6.77
C ARG A 104 11.70 -9.18 5.38
N ASP A 105 11.79 -7.86 5.21
CA ASP A 105 12.11 -7.19 3.94
C ASP A 105 11.13 -7.45 2.78
N GLU A 106 9.97 -8.07 3.03
CA GLU A 106 8.94 -8.31 2.02
C GLU A 106 7.66 -7.53 2.33
N LEU A 107 6.95 -7.16 1.26
CA LEU A 107 5.65 -6.50 1.36
C LEU A 107 4.54 -7.54 1.13
N PHE A 108 3.60 -7.61 2.07
CA PHE A 108 2.42 -8.44 2.00
C PHE A 108 1.22 -7.55 1.67
N VAL A 109 0.48 -7.93 0.63
CA VAL A 109 -0.66 -7.18 0.11
C VAL A 109 -1.87 -8.09 0.11
N PHE A 110 -2.91 -7.67 0.81
CA PHE A 110 -4.10 -8.47 1.03
C PHE A 110 -5.21 -7.99 0.09
N GLU A 111 -5.81 -8.95 -0.61
CA GLU A 111 -7.07 -8.70 -1.29
C GLU A 111 -8.16 -8.41 -0.25
N THR A 112 -8.99 -7.42 -0.52
CA THR A 112 -10.17 -7.12 0.30
C THR A 112 -11.42 -7.11 -0.57
N ASP A 113 -12.57 -7.44 0.01
CA ASP A 113 -13.84 -7.35 -0.68
C ASP A 113 -14.22 -5.90 -0.99
N GLU A 114 -15.02 -5.73 -2.04
CA GLU A 114 -15.73 -4.47 -2.28
C GLU A 114 -17.03 -4.52 -1.48
N TYR A 115 -17.30 -3.47 -0.70
CA TYR A 115 -18.49 -3.33 0.14
C TYR A 115 -19.76 -3.67 -0.67
N GLY A 116 -20.38 -4.82 -0.39
CA GLY A 116 -21.60 -5.27 -1.08
C GLY A 116 -21.47 -6.51 -2.00
N SER A 117 -20.26 -7.06 -2.16
CA SER A 117 -20.05 -8.35 -2.83
C SER A 117 -20.75 -9.50 -2.09
N ARG A 118 -21.75 -10.13 -2.71
CA ARG A 118 -22.49 -11.29 -2.14
C ARG A 118 -21.86 -12.65 -2.43
N THR A 119 -20.68 -12.70 -3.04
CA THR A 119 -20.00 -13.97 -3.37
C THR A 119 -19.00 -14.37 -2.29
N PRO A 120 -18.87 -15.67 -1.96
CA PRO A 120 -17.84 -16.14 -1.03
C PRO A 120 -16.45 -15.72 -1.54
N PHE A 121 -15.76 -14.94 -0.71
CA PHE A 121 -14.50 -14.28 -1.03
C PHE A 121 -13.33 -15.15 -0.54
N VAL A 122 -12.46 -15.56 -1.45
CA VAL A 122 -11.19 -16.20 -1.11
C VAL A 122 -10.13 -15.12 -1.17
N ALA A 123 -9.71 -14.62 0.00
CA ALA A 123 -8.69 -13.58 0.07
C ALA A 123 -7.37 -14.10 -0.51
N GLN A 124 -6.88 -13.45 -1.57
CA GLN A 124 -5.52 -13.67 -2.07
C GLN A 124 -4.53 -12.80 -1.31
N ILE A 125 -3.31 -13.33 -1.12
CA ILE A 125 -2.20 -12.59 -0.51
C ILE A 125 -1.06 -12.54 -1.53
N GLY A 126 -0.77 -11.34 -2.02
CA GLY A 126 0.37 -11.06 -2.87
C GLY A 126 1.56 -10.72 -1.99
N VAL A 127 2.72 -11.28 -2.30
CA VAL A 127 3.98 -10.93 -1.63
C VAL A 127 4.93 -10.35 -2.66
N PHE A 128 5.37 -9.13 -2.43
CA PHE A 128 6.36 -8.46 -3.25
C PHE A 128 7.73 -8.51 -2.57
N ASN A 129 8.73 -8.89 -3.35
CA ASN A 129 10.12 -8.87 -2.94
C ASN A 129 10.82 -7.65 -3.56
N PRO A 130 11.17 -6.61 -2.77
CA PRO A 130 11.81 -5.39 -3.27
C PRO A 130 13.16 -5.63 -3.95
N LYS A 131 13.96 -6.56 -3.42
CA LYS A 131 15.29 -6.89 -3.96
C LYS A 131 15.20 -7.53 -5.35
N ARG A 132 14.15 -8.34 -5.59
CA ARG A 132 13.92 -9.04 -6.86
C ARG A 132 12.97 -8.32 -7.80
N GLN A 133 12.28 -7.28 -7.32
CA GLN A 133 11.25 -6.57 -8.07
C GLN A 133 10.21 -7.54 -8.65
N SER A 134 9.72 -8.47 -7.82
CA SER A 134 8.85 -9.55 -8.29
C SER A 134 7.78 -9.91 -7.28
N TRP A 135 6.61 -10.27 -7.79
CA TRP A 135 5.48 -10.75 -7.02
C TRP A 135 5.42 -12.28 -6.98
N ARG A 136 4.97 -12.82 -5.84
CA ARG A 136 4.54 -14.21 -5.68
C ARG A 136 3.20 -14.26 -4.96
N ASN A 137 2.37 -15.25 -5.25
CA ASN A 137 1.16 -15.52 -4.46
C ASN A 137 1.54 -16.40 -3.27
N MET A 138 1.04 -16.04 -2.09
CA MET A 138 0.89 -17.04 -1.02
C MET A 138 -0.41 -17.80 -1.20
N ALA A 139 -0.39 -19.08 -0.83
CA ALA A 139 -1.54 -19.97 -0.97
C ALA A 139 -2.83 -19.32 -0.45
N SER A 140 -3.93 -19.51 -1.18
CA SER A 140 -5.24 -18.96 -0.83
C SER A 140 -5.70 -19.49 0.52
N TRP A 141 -5.81 -18.61 1.51
CA TRP A 141 -6.45 -18.95 2.78
C TRP A 141 -7.96 -18.95 2.58
N SER A 142 -8.58 -20.13 2.68
CA SER A 142 -10.04 -20.25 2.79
C SER A 142 -10.47 -19.74 4.16
N LEU A 143 -10.97 -18.49 4.22
CA LEU A 143 -11.62 -17.94 5.41
C LEU A 143 -13.02 -18.56 5.57
N SER A 144 -13.09 -19.83 5.93
CA SER A 144 -14.35 -20.47 6.35
C SER A 144 -14.73 -20.14 7.80
N LYS A 145 -13.98 -19.29 8.53
CA LYS A 145 -14.35 -18.82 9.86
C LYS A 145 -13.94 -17.35 10.08
N PRO A 146 -14.84 -16.49 10.58
CA PRO A 146 -14.51 -15.11 10.88
C PRO A 146 -13.68 -15.06 12.16
N THR A 147 -12.43 -14.61 12.07
CA THR A 147 -11.67 -14.17 13.25
C THR A 147 -11.30 -12.70 13.05
N ARG A 148 -11.76 -11.86 13.98
CA ARG A 148 -11.30 -10.47 14.15
C ARG A 148 -9.79 -10.47 14.30
N CYS A 149 -9.13 -9.50 13.67
CA CYS A 149 -7.71 -9.24 13.89
C CYS A 149 -7.57 -8.04 14.85
N ASP A 150 -7.00 -8.27 16.03
CA ASP A 150 -6.27 -7.24 16.77
C ASP A 150 -4.80 -7.33 16.34
N ALA A 151 -4.21 -6.20 15.97
CA ALA A 151 -2.82 -6.12 15.56
C ALA A 151 -1.90 -6.09 16.78
N VAL A 152 -0.79 -6.84 16.74
CA VAL A 152 0.35 -6.64 17.64
C VAL A 152 1.61 -6.64 16.79
N ALA A 153 2.33 -5.52 16.81
CA ALA A 153 3.69 -5.43 16.32
C ALA A 153 4.65 -5.82 17.46
N ALA A 154 5.73 -6.52 17.13
CA ALA A 154 6.86 -6.78 18.03
C ALA A 154 8.12 -6.24 17.36
#